data_AF-A0A2V3IIR5-F1
#
_entry.id   AF-A0A2V3IIR5-F1
#
_cell.length_a   1.000
_cell.length_b   1.000
_cell.length_c   1.000
_cell.angle_alpha   90.00
_cell.angle_beta   90.00
_cell.angle_gamma   90.00
#
_symmetry.space_group_name_H-M   'P 1'
#
loop_
_entity.id
_entity.type
_entity.pdbx_description
1 polymer ?
#
loop_
_entity_poly.entity_id
_entity_poly.type
_entity_poly.pdbx_seq_one_letter_code
_entity_poly.pdbx_strand_id
1 'polypeptide(L)'
;MTDEHQVRETLNDAISSIKTVCTFAIGGVANLPLPRLRVERAGSISLPLQESHINFIITASEQAPFRKGAQTVVDTAVRNCRQVDANKVTVGLSWQTAIHQLAVQSATSLGVHSCKVVPRLYKLIVYPPGGFFKPHQDTEKEPAMFATLVIQIPSQFEGGNLIVNHKNDRKFFNLIKKAIPGFIQPLSMATVNTSSKQ
;
A
#
# COMPACT_ATOMS: atom_id res chain seq x y z
N MET A 1 29.47 26.03 -26.36
CA MET A 1 29.02 25.65 -25.00
C MET A 1 27.56 25.27 -25.12
N THR A 2 27.23 23.98 -24.99
CA THR A 2 25.83 23.55 -25.02
C THR A 2 25.16 24.09 -23.77
N ASP A 3 24.05 24.79 -23.93
CA ASP A 3 23.28 25.36 -22.83
C ASP A 3 22.77 24.23 -21.93
N GLU A 4 23.10 24.29 -20.64
CA GLU A 4 22.71 23.30 -19.65
C GLU A 4 21.18 23.16 -19.57
N HIS A 5 20.45 24.23 -19.87
CA HIS A 5 18.99 24.21 -19.97
C HIS A 5 18.52 23.33 -21.13
N GLN A 6 19.12 23.50 -22.31
CA GLN A 6 18.76 22.75 -23.52
C GLN A 6 19.08 21.26 -23.38
N VAL A 7 20.17 20.92 -22.69
CA VAL A 7 20.51 19.53 -22.38
C VAL A 7 19.47 18.91 -21.43
N ARG A 8 19.01 19.64 -20.41
CA ARG A 8 17.97 19.17 -19.48
C ARG A 8 16.63 18.94 -20.19
N GLU A 9 16.20 19.88 -21.02
CA GLU A 9 14.95 19.74 -21.79
C GLU A 9 15.01 18.54 -22.74
N THR A 10 16.10 18.43 -23.52
CA THR A 10 16.29 17.30 -24.44
C THR A 10 16.30 15.96 -23.71
N LEU A 11 16.93 15.89 -22.53
CA LEU A 11 16.94 14.69 -21.71
C LEU A 11 15.54 14.37 -21.15
N ASN A 12 14.80 15.36 -20.68
CA ASN A 12 13.43 15.18 -20.19
C ASN A 12 12.48 14.72 -21.30
N ASP A 13 12.63 15.27 -22.51
CA ASP A 13 11.87 14.87 -23.68
C ASP A 13 12.21 13.44 -24.10
N ALA A 14 13.50 13.10 -24.15
CA ALA A 14 13.96 11.74 -24.43
C ALA A 14 13.41 10.74 -23.41
N ILE A 15 13.51 11.02 -22.10
CA ILE A 15 12.97 10.18 -21.03
C ILE A 15 11.44 10.07 -21.13
N SER A 16 10.75 11.16 -21.46
CA SER A 16 9.29 11.18 -21.61
C SER A 16 8.81 10.42 -22.85
N SER A 17 9.65 10.32 -23.88
CA SER A 17 9.34 9.59 -25.11
C SER A 17 9.49 8.06 -24.98
N ILE A 18 10.16 7.56 -23.92
CA ILE A 18 10.31 6.13 -23.68
C ILE A 18 8.94 5.53 -23.32
N LYS A 19 8.39 4.73 -24.25
CA LYS A 19 7.20 3.91 -23.99
C LYS A 19 7.62 2.66 -23.22
N THR A 20 7.43 2.67 -21.91
CA THR A 20 7.63 1.47 -21.09
C THR A 20 6.47 0.50 -21.26
N VAL A 21 6.77 -0.79 -21.45
CA VAL A 21 5.78 -1.89 -21.49
C VAL A 21 5.27 -2.25 -20.08
N CYS A 22 5.92 -1.73 -19.04
CA CYS A 22 5.51 -1.89 -17.66
C CYS A 22 4.52 -0.81 -17.22
N THR A 23 3.88 -1.02 -16.07
CA THR A 23 2.88 -0.10 -15.54
C THR A 23 3.27 0.50 -14.19
N PHE A 24 2.82 1.72 -13.89
CA PHE A 24 3.16 2.42 -12.65
C PHE A 24 2.41 1.92 -11.41
N ALA A 25 1.28 1.22 -11.63
CA ALA A 25 0.53 0.55 -10.60
C ALA A 25 -0.27 -0.61 -11.14
N ILE A 26 -0.32 -1.70 -10.37
CA ILE A 26 -1.17 -2.86 -10.62
C ILE A 26 -2.06 -3.12 -9.42
N GLY A 27 -3.19 -3.73 -9.69
CA GLY A 27 -4.14 -4.12 -8.66
C GLY A 27 -5.16 -5.08 -9.21
N GLY A 28 -5.92 -5.68 -8.31
CA GLY A 28 -6.83 -6.74 -8.65
C GLY A 28 -7.05 -7.62 -7.44
N VAL A 29 -7.29 -8.88 -7.71
CA VAL A 29 -7.94 -9.79 -6.81
C VAL A 29 -7.06 -11.04 -6.64
N ALA A 30 -6.53 -11.28 -5.44
CA ALA A 30 -5.64 -12.42 -5.16
C ALA A 30 -6.22 -13.41 -4.13
N ASN A 31 -6.39 -14.68 -4.52
CA ASN A 31 -6.78 -15.75 -3.60
C ASN A 31 -5.61 -16.12 -2.69
N LEU A 32 -5.66 -15.70 -1.44
CA LEU A 32 -4.59 -15.83 -0.47
C LEU A 32 -5.08 -16.66 0.73
N PRO A 33 -4.21 -17.40 1.45
CA PRO A 33 -4.61 -18.13 2.66
C PRO A 33 -5.09 -17.16 3.74
N LEU A 34 -5.73 -17.62 4.81
CA LEU A 34 -6.06 -16.70 5.90
C LEU A 34 -4.78 -16.19 6.59
N PRO A 35 -4.69 -14.87 6.90
CA PRO A 35 -3.48 -14.29 7.48
C PRO A 35 -3.15 -14.79 8.88
N ARG A 36 -4.10 -15.41 9.60
CA ARG A 36 -3.99 -15.70 11.04
C ARG A 36 -3.48 -14.47 11.81
N LEU A 37 -4.11 -13.32 11.53
CA LEU A 37 -3.71 -12.01 12.01
C LEU A 37 -3.84 -11.94 13.53
N ARG A 38 -2.77 -11.53 14.21
CA ARG A 38 -2.76 -11.19 15.63
C ARG A 38 -2.18 -9.79 15.79
N VAL A 39 -2.80 -9.00 16.65
CA VAL A 39 -2.37 -7.65 16.98
C VAL A 39 -2.11 -7.58 18.48
N GLU A 40 -0.95 -7.05 18.87
CA GLU A 40 -0.60 -6.85 20.27
C GLU A 40 -1.69 -6.01 20.96
N ARG A 41 -2.12 -6.42 22.17
CA ARG A 41 -3.23 -5.83 22.94
C ARG A 41 -4.65 -5.96 22.34
N ALA A 42 -4.81 -6.34 21.08
CA ALA A 42 -6.12 -6.66 20.49
C ALA A 42 -6.37 -8.17 20.33
N GLY A 43 -5.34 -9.00 20.44
CA GLY A 43 -5.45 -10.45 20.35
C GLY A 43 -5.55 -10.95 18.90
N SER A 44 -6.14 -12.14 18.74
CA SER A 44 -6.33 -12.77 17.43
C SER A 44 -7.54 -12.16 16.73
N ILE A 45 -7.36 -11.76 15.47
CA ILE A 45 -8.38 -11.08 14.66
C ILE A 45 -9.06 -12.09 13.73
N SER A 46 -10.36 -12.28 13.89
CA SER A 46 -11.16 -13.09 12.96
C SER A 46 -11.47 -12.33 11.68
N LEU A 47 -11.66 -13.08 10.59
CA LEU A 47 -12.08 -12.58 9.30
C LEU A 47 -13.37 -13.28 8.84
N PRO A 48 -14.29 -12.57 8.15
CA PRO A 48 -14.21 -11.15 7.82
C PRO A 48 -14.28 -10.26 9.07
N LEU A 49 -13.59 -9.13 9.00
CA LEU A 49 -13.37 -8.24 10.12
C LEU A 49 -14.71 -7.72 10.65
N GLN A 50 -15.00 -8.03 11.92
CA GLN A 50 -16.21 -7.62 12.62
C GLN A 50 -15.97 -6.31 13.37
N GLU A 51 -17.04 -5.56 13.64
CA GLU A 51 -16.97 -4.27 14.34
C GLU A 51 -16.29 -4.37 15.72
N SER A 52 -16.54 -5.44 16.47
CA SER A 52 -15.87 -5.69 17.76
C SER A 52 -14.35 -5.77 17.61
N HIS A 53 -13.86 -6.49 16.59
CA HIS A 53 -12.43 -6.60 16.30
C HIS A 53 -11.84 -5.30 15.76
N ILE A 54 -12.60 -4.52 15.00
CA ILE A 54 -12.19 -3.15 14.59
C ILE A 54 -11.93 -2.30 15.84
N ASN A 55 -12.85 -2.31 16.80
CA ASN A 55 -12.71 -1.54 18.04
C ASN A 55 -11.50 -1.99 18.88
N PHE A 56 -11.21 -3.29 18.93
CA PHE A 56 -10.00 -3.79 19.58
C PHE A 56 -8.72 -3.30 18.88
N ILE A 57 -8.67 -3.35 17.54
CA ILE A 57 -7.54 -2.83 16.77
C ILE A 57 -7.38 -1.32 16.99
N ILE A 58 -8.48 -0.56 16.96
CA ILE A 58 -8.46 0.89 17.21
C ILE A 58 -7.92 1.20 18.61
N THR A 59 -8.34 0.44 19.62
CA THR A 59 -7.84 0.59 21.00
C THR A 59 -6.34 0.26 21.10
N ALA A 60 -5.89 -0.75 20.36
CA ALA A 60 -4.48 -1.15 20.32
C ALA A 60 -3.59 -0.25 19.41
N SER A 61 -4.21 0.61 18.61
CA SER A 61 -3.54 1.48 17.63
C SER A 61 -3.22 2.86 18.18
N GLU A 62 -2.43 3.62 17.41
CA GLU A 62 -2.19 5.04 17.61
C GLU A 62 -2.73 5.86 16.43
N GLN A 63 -2.87 7.18 16.61
CA GLN A 63 -3.19 8.06 15.50
C GLN A 63 -2.02 8.07 14.51
N ALA A 64 -2.30 7.82 13.23
CA ALA A 64 -1.24 7.72 12.26
C ALA A 64 -0.60 9.09 11.97
N PRO A 65 0.72 9.24 12.15
CA PRO A 65 1.41 10.44 11.75
C PRO A 65 1.67 10.44 10.24
N PHE A 66 2.12 11.58 9.73
CA PHE A 66 2.69 11.73 8.40
C PHE A 66 4.00 12.51 8.49
N ARG A 67 4.83 12.42 7.45
CA ARG A 67 6.08 13.15 7.37
C ARG A 67 5.83 14.52 6.73
N LYS A 68 6.25 15.58 7.42
CA LYS A 68 6.28 16.97 6.92
C LYS A 68 7.73 17.43 6.90
N GLY A 69 8.39 17.34 5.75
CA GLY A 69 9.84 17.55 5.65
C GLY A 69 10.62 16.53 6.49
N ALA A 70 11.44 17.00 7.44
CA ALA A 70 12.17 16.13 8.37
C ALA A 70 11.35 15.71 9.61
N GLN A 71 10.18 16.30 9.83
CA GLN A 71 9.38 16.08 11.04
C GLN A 71 8.29 15.01 10.84
N THR A 72 7.97 14.30 11.91
CA THR A 72 6.84 13.39 12.01
C THR A 72 5.74 14.05 12.82
N VAL A 73 4.58 14.31 12.21
CA VAL A 73 3.49 15.10 12.80
C VAL A 73 2.18 14.33 12.72
N VAL A 74 1.33 14.50 13.73
CA VAL A 74 -0.06 14.02 13.72
C VAL A 74 -0.98 15.21 13.38
N ASP A 75 -1.68 15.12 12.24
CA ASP A 75 -2.69 16.08 11.80
C ASP A 75 -3.83 15.32 11.11
N THR A 76 -5.00 15.29 11.75
CA THR A 76 -6.19 14.60 11.25
C THR A 76 -6.84 15.30 10.05
N ALA A 77 -6.50 16.57 9.78
CA ALA A 77 -6.90 17.26 8.57
C ALA A 77 -6.05 16.85 7.34
N VAL A 78 -4.96 16.12 7.55
CA VAL A 78 -4.10 15.57 6.47
C VAL A 78 -4.24 14.05 6.37
N ARG A 79 -4.17 13.37 7.51
CA ARG A 79 -4.23 11.92 7.61
C ARG A 79 -5.10 11.52 8.80
N ASN A 80 -6.32 11.10 8.50
CA ASN A 80 -7.26 10.59 9.47
C ASN A 80 -7.34 9.06 9.37
N CYS A 81 -6.40 8.39 10.03
CA CYS A 81 -6.45 6.94 10.22
C CYS A 81 -5.71 6.52 11.48
N ARG A 82 -5.98 5.29 11.91
CA ARG A 82 -5.29 4.63 13.00
C ARG A 82 -4.25 3.66 12.45
N GLN A 83 -3.11 3.51 13.13
CA GLN A 83 -2.06 2.57 12.70
C GLN A 83 -1.56 1.69 13.86
N VAL A 84 -1.10 0.50 13.51
CA VAL A 84 -0.33 -0.40 14.35
C VAL A 84 0.98 -0.71 13.61
N ASP A 85 2.12 -0.48 14.25
CA ASP A 85 3.43 -0.82 13.69
C ASP A 85 3.62 -2.32 13.51
N ALA A 86 4.41 -2.71 12.50
CA ALA A 86 4.64 -4.11 12.14
C ALA A 86 5.16 -4.97 13.29
N ASN A 87 5.95 -4.42 14.22
CA ASN A 87 6.47 -5.17 15.37
C ASN A 87 5.37 -5.63 16.34
N LYS A 88 4.18 -5.02 16.28
CA LYS A 88 2.99 -5.37 17.09
C LYS A 88 2.00 -6.24 16.32
N VAL A 89 2.36 -6.70 15.11
CA VAL A 89 1.50 -7.48 14.24
C VAL A 89 2.17 -8.80 13.89
N THR A 90 1.44 -9.89 14.07
CA THR A 90 1.87 -11.23 13.66
C THR A 90 0.92 -11.80 12.63
N VAL A 91 1.48 -12.46 11.61
CA VAL A 91 0.75 -13.18 10.56
C VAL A 91 1.34 -14.57 10.38
N GLY A 92 0.51 -15.52 9.96
CA GLY A 92 0.90 -16.91 9.76
C GLY A 92 1.90 -17.11 8.62
N LEU A 93 2.70 -18.17 8.69
CA LEU A 93 3.75 -18.46 7.71
C LEU A 93 3.22 -18.65 6.28
N SER A 94 2.08 -19.35 6.12
CA SER A 94 1.46 -19.56 4.80
C SER A 94 1.09 -18.24 4.12
N TRP A 95 0.64 -17.25 4.89
CA TRP A 95 0.38 -15.91 4.41
C TRP A 95 1.65 -15.21 3.97
N GLN A 96 2.69 -15.23 4.80
CA GLN A 96 3.97 -14.60 4.46
C GLN A 96 4.53 -15.15 3.14
N THR A 97 4.49 -16.48 2.94
CA THR A 97 4.90 -17.11 1.69
C THR A 97 4.05 -16.64 0.50
N ALA A 98 2.73 -16.59 0.66
CA ALA A 98 1.83 -16.15 -0.41
C ALA A 98 2.03 -14.67 -0.76
N ILE A 99 2.24 -13.80 0.23
CA ILE A 99 2.56 -12.37 0.00
C ILE A 99 3.92 -12.22 -0.68
N HIS A 100 4.91 -13.05 -0.34
CA HIS A 100 6.20 -13.04 -1.03
C HIS A 100 6.06 -13.38 -2.51
N GLN A 101 5.29 -14.43 -2.85
CA GLN A 101 5.03 -14.79 -4.24
C GLN A 101 4.28 -13.68 -4.98
N LEU A 102 3.26 -13.11 -4.36
CA LEU A 102 2.50 -11.99 -4.92
C LEU A 102 3.39 -10.77 -5.17
N ALA A 103 4.28 -10.43 -4.24
CA ALA A 103 5.21 -9.30 -4.38
C ALA A 103 6.16 -9.49 -5.57
N VAL A 104 6.69 -10.70 -5.77
CA VAL A 104 7.56 -11.03 -6.92
C VAL A 104 6.80 -10.91 -8.25
N GLN A 105 5.58 -11.44 -8.32
CA GLN A 105 4.73 -11.31 -9.50
C GLN A 105 4.42 -9.83 -9.79
N SER A 106 4.12 -9.08 -8.73
CA SER A 106 3.81 -7.66 -8.81
C SER A 106 4.98 -6.84 -9.35
N ALA A 107 6.17 -7.10 -8.82
CA ALA A 107 7.40 -6.43 -9.26
C ALA A 107 7.66 -6.66 -10.76
N THR A 108 7.46 -7.88 -11.25
CA THR A 108 7.57 -8.19 -12.69
C THR A 108 6.65 -7.30 -13.53
N SER A 109 5.39 -7.10 -13.13
CA SER A 109 4.45 -6.22 -13.87
C SER A 109 4.82 -4.73 -13.81
N LEU A 110 5.58 -4.32 -12.79
CA LEU A 110 6.14 -2.97 -12.68
C LEU A 110 7.44 -2.80 -13.48
N GLY A 111 7.89 -3.84 -14.19
CA GLY A 111 9.13 -3.82 -14.97
C GLY A 111 10.38 -4.08 -14.14
N VAL A 112 10.23 -4.53 -12.90
CA VAL A 112 11.34 -4.91 -12.02
C VAL A 112 11.70 -6.37 -12.29
N HIS A 113 12.81 -6.58 -12.98
CA HIS A 113 13.30 -7.88 -13.40
C HIS A 113 14.66 -8.19 -12.78
N SER A 114 14.99 -9.48 -12.66
CA SER A 114 16.34 -9.96 -12.32
C SER A 114 16.90 -9.49 -10.98
N CYS A 115 16.04 -9.11 -10.02
CA CYS A 115 16.44 -8.76 -8.66
C CYS A 115 15.63 -9.54 -7.60
N LYS A 116 16.22 -9.72 -6.42
CA LYS A 116 15.53 -10.30 -5.27
C LYS A 116 14.51 -9.30 -4.72
N VAL A 117 13.24 -9.66 -4.75
CA VAL A 117 12.15 -8.87 -4.17
C VAL A 117 11.76 -9.47 -2.83
N VAL A 118 11.75 -8.66 -1.78
CA VAL A 118 11.39 -9.07 -0.42
C VAL A 118 10.34 -8.11 0.13
N PRO A 119 9.07 -8.53 0.30
CA PRO A 119 8.09 -7.68 0.96
C PRO A 119 8.38 -7.58 2.46
N ARG A 120 8.21 -6.38 3.02
CA ARG A 120 8.29 -6.12 4.46
C ARG A 120 6.96 -5.58 4.93
N LEU A 121 6.37 -6.20 5.96
CA LEU A 121 5.21 -5.63 6.63
C LEU A 121 5.66 -4.32 7.28
N TYR A 122 4.99 -3.22 6.93
CA TYR A 122 5.28 -1.91 7.50
C TYR A 122 4.29 -1.56 8.60
N LYS A 123 2.99 -1.54 8.28
CA LYS A 123 1.92 -1.13 9.20
C LYS A 123 0.62 -1.85 8.89
N LEU A 124 -0.19 -2.08 9.91
CA LEU A 124 -1.62 -2.30 9.79
C LEU A 124 -2.33 -0.95 9.98
N ILE A 125 -3.23 -0.60 9.07
CA ILE A 125 -3.93 0.70 9.08
C ILE A 125 -5.44 0.45 9.11
N VAL A 126 -6.15 1.21 9.94
CA VAL A 126 -7.61 1.23 10.00
C VAL A 126 -8.09 2.65 9.71
N TYR A 127 -8.96 2.78 8.71
CA TYR A 127 -9.66 4.04 8.43
C TYR A 127 -11.02 4.01 9.13
N PRO A 128 -11.30 4.92 10.07
CA PRO A 128 -12.64 5.08 10.61
C PRO A 128 -13.59 5.65 9.54
N PRO A 129 -14.92 5.68 9.77
CA PRO A 129 -15.84 6.42 8.92
C PRO A 129 -15.36 7.87 8.67
N GLY A 130 -15.33 8.29 7.40
CA GLY A 130 -14.79 9.59 6.99
C GLY A 130 -13.26 9.72 7.08
N GLY A 131 -12.55 8.65 7.45
CA GLY A 131 -11.10 8.60 7.45
C GLY A 131 -10.51 8.72 6.04
N PHE A 132 -9.36 9.35 5.92
CA PHE A 132 -8.70 9.60 4.63
C PHE A 132 -7.19 9.83 4.80
N PHE A 133 -6.49 9.86 3.67
CA PHE A 133 -5.16 10.45 3.58
C PHE A 133 -5.13 11.31 2.32
N LYS A 134 -4.77 12.59 2.45
CA LYS A 134 -4.57 13.50 1.31
C LYS A 134 -3.57 12.92 0.30
N PRO A 135 -3.64 13.34 -0.98
CA PRO A 135 -2.65 12.96 -1.98
C PRO A 135 -1.23 13.16 -1.46
N HIS A 136 -0.41 12.13 -1.55
CA HIS A 136 0.97 12.12 -1.07
C HIS A 136 1.80 11.15 -1.90
N GLN A 137 3.12 11.29 -1.79
CA GLN A 137 4.08 10.30 -2.27
C GLN A 137 4.64 9.54 -1.06
N ASP A 138 4.67 8.22 -1.16
CA ASP A 138 5.34 7.40 -0.18
C ASP A 138 6.84 7.70 -0.19
N THR A 139 7.40 7.86 1.00
CA THR A 139 8.85 7.99 1.19
C THR A 139 9.45 6.63 1.40
N GLU A 140 10.63 6.40 0.82
CA GLU A 140 11.42 5.19 1.08
C GLU A 140 11.62 4.99 2.59
N LYS A 141 11.34 3.78 3.06
CA LYS A 141 11.46 3.41 4.47
C LYS A 141 12.71 2.60 4.76
N GLU A 142 13.23 1.93 3.74
CA GLU A 142 14.45 1.13 3.77
C GLU A 142 15.19 1.36 2.44
N PRO A 143 16.53 1.26 2.42
CA PRO A 143 17.30 1.34 1.18
C PRO A 143 16.76 0.38 0.12
N ALA A 144 16.68 0.85 -1.12
CA ALA A 144 16.15 0.11 -2.27
C ALA A 144 14.65 -0.24 -2.20
N MET A 145 13.86 0.44 -1.35
CA MET A 145 12.40 0.40 -1.45
C MET A 145 11.94 1.07 -2.76
N PHE A 146 11.36 0.30 -3.66
CA PHE A 146 10.86 0.80 -4.96
C PHE A 146 9.33 0.84 -5.07
N ALA A 147 8.64 0.27 -4.08
CA ALA A 147 7.23 -0.04 -4.17
C ALA A 147 6.55 -0.16 -2.80
N THR A 148 5.29 0.26 -2.72
CA THR A 148 4.39 -0.01 -1.57
C THR A 148 3.33 -1.03 -1.96
N LEU A 149 3.27 -2.19 -1.28
CA LEU A 149 2.23 -3.19 -1.45
C LEU A 149 1.08 -2.96 -0.46
N VAL A 150 -0.10 -2.55 -0.94
CA VAL A 150 -1.31 -2.42 -0.10
C VAL A 150 -2.13 -3.71 -0.14
N ILE A 151 -2.64 -4.15 1.00
CA ILE A 151 -3.44 -5.38 1.11
C ILE A 151 -4.69 -5.08 1.95
N GLN A 152 -5.87 -5.17 1.36
CA GLN A 152 -7.13 -5.03 2.08
C GLN A 152 -7.62 -6.39 2.59
N ILE A 153 -7.60 -6.61 3.90
CA ILE A 153 -8.17 -7.80 4.54
C ILE A 153 -9.71 -7.78 4.47
N PRO A 154 -10.40 -8.94 4.36
CA PRO A 154 -11.85 -9.00 4.23
C PRO A 154 -12.57 -8.24 5.35
N SER A 155 -13.33 -7.21 5.00
CA SER A 155 -14.09 -6.36 5.93
C SER A 155 -15.29 -5.74 5.20
N GLN A 156 -16.35 -5.41 5.93
CA GLN A 156 -17.47 -4.65 5.37
C GLN A 156 -17.19 -3.15 5.51
N PHE A 157 -17.19 -2.42 4.40
CA PHE A 157 -17.00 -0.96 4.40
C PHE A 157 -17.58 -0.32 3.12
N GLU A 158 -17.72 1.00 3.15
CA GLU A 158 -18.09 1.81 2.00
C GLU A 158 -17.02 2.87 1.70
N GLY A 159 -16.95 3.32 0.45
CA GLY A 159 -15.88 4.22 0.00
C GLY A 159 -14.51 3.55 -0.07
N GLY A 160 -13.45 4.26 0.36
CA GLY A 160 -12.10 3.71 0.51
C GLY A 160 -11.35 3.42 -0.80
N ASN A 161 -11.72 4.06 -1.91
CA ASN A 161 -11.05 3.85 -3.19
C ASN A 161 -9.58 4.32 -3.11
N LEU A 162 -8.66 3.48 -3.60
CA LEU A 162 -7.27 3.87 -3.74
C LEU A 162 -7.04 4.45 -5.15
N ILE A 163 -6.58 5.68 -5.20
CA ILE A 163 -6.30 6.40 -6.44
C ILE A 163 -4.79 6.58 -6.54
N VAL A 164 -4.20 6.10 -7.63
CA VAL A 164 -2.77 6.26 -7.92
C VAL A 164 -2.62 7.13 -9.14
N ASN A 165 -1.88 8.22 -9.00
CA ASN A 165 -1.56 9.14 -10.10
C ASN A 165 -0.09 8.97 -10.49
N HIS A 166 0.20 8.98 -11.78
CA HIS A 166 1.56 9.03 -12.30
C HIS A 166 1.58 9.88 -13.58
N LYS A 167 2.29 11.01 -13.54
CA LYS A 167 2.23 12.03 -14.61
C LYS A 167 0.77 12.40 -14.94
N ASN A 168 0.37 12.24 -16.20
CA ASN A 168 -0.98 12.54 -16.69
C ASN A 168 -1.94 11.35 -16.58
N ASP A 169 -1.48 10.19 -16.11
CA ASP A 169 -2.28 8.98 -15.97
C ASP A 169 -2.78 8.77 -14.54
N ARG A 170 -3.96 8.18 -14.43
CA ARG A 170 -4.60 7.84 -13.15
C ARG A 170 -5.16 6.43 -13.19
N LYS A 171 -4.98 5.69 -12.10
CA LYS A 171 -5.59 4.38 -11.87
C LYS A 171 -6.42 4.38 -10.60
N PHE A 172 -7.56 3.69 -10.68
CA PHE A 172 -8.50 3.51 -9.57
C PHE A 172 -8.52 2.04 -9.17
N PHE A 173 -8.33 1.77 -7.89
CA PHE A 173 -8.43 0.43 -7.31
C PHE A 173 -9.61 0.42 -6.33
N ASN A 174 -10.69 -0.22 -6.77
CA ASN A 174 -11.87 -0.44 -5.95
C ASN A 174 -11.65 -1.71 -5.12
N LEU A 175 -11.39 -1.51 -3.83
CA LEU A 175 -11.21 -2.61 -2.87
C LEU A 175 -12.54 -3.36 -2.69
N ILE A 176 -12.51 -4.66 -2.35
CA ILE A 176 -13.74 -5.46 -2.24
C ILE A 176 -14.51 -5.09 -0.96
N LYS A 177 -15.73 -4.56 -1.15
CA LYS A 177 -16.54 -3.93 -0.10
C LYS A 177 -17.38 -4.90 0.75
N LYS A 178 -17.61 -6.12 0.26
CA LYS A 178 -18.46 -7.12 0.92
C LYS A 178 -17.73 -8.44 1.02
N ALA A 179 -17.47 -8.90 2.24
CA ALA A 179 -17.03 -10.27 2.48
C ALA A 179 -18.07 -11.28 1.99
N ILE A 180 -17.65 -12.30 1.23
CA ILE A 180 -18.51 -13.43 0.86
C ILE A 180 -18.26 -14.55 1.87
N PRO A 181 -19.27 -14.94 2.67
CA PRO A 181 -19.13 -16.07 3.59
C PRO A 181 -18.68 -17.34 2.86
N GLY A 182 -17.68 -18.05 3.39
CA GLY A 182 -17.17 -19.30 2.82
C GLY A 182 -16.12 -19.15 1.71
N PHE A 183 -15.77 -17.91 1.29
CA PHE A 183 -14.70 -17.65 0.34
C PHE A 183 -13.66 -16.71 0.93
N ILE A 184 -12.37 -17.06 0.84
CA ILE A 184 -11.32 -16.07 1.13
C ILE A 184 -11.36 -15.06 0.02
N GLN A 185 -11.78 -13.85 0.38
CA GLN A 185 -11.91 -12.81 -0.60
C GLN A 185 -10.55 -12.39 -1.10
N PRO A 186 -10.50 -12.07 -2.40
CA PRO A 186 -9.26 -11.64 -2.95
C PRO A 186 -8.82 -10.28 -2.42
N LEU A 187 -7.59 -10.18 -1.96
CA LEU A 187 -7.08 -8.94 -1.42
C LEU A 187 -6.88 -7.96 -2.55
N SER A 188 -7.41 -6.75 -2.39
CA SER A 188 -7.17 -5.69 -3.34
C SER A 188 -5.82 -5.05 -3.08
N MET A 189 -5.05 -4.98 -4.16
CA MET A 189 -3.67 -4.57 -4.16
C MET A 189 -3.48 -3.28 -4.93
N ALA A 190 -2.63 -2.41 -4.44
CA ALA A 190 -1.92 -1.49 -5.30
C ALA A 190 -0.44 -1.62 -4.99
N THR A 191 0.37 -1.65 -6.04
CA THR A 191 1.78 -1.35 -5.91
C THR A 191 2.07 0.00 -6.51
N VAL A 192 2.59 0.94 -5.72
CA VAL A 192 2.88 2.31 -6.18
C VAL A 192 4.38 2.48 -6.28
N ASN A 193 4.86 2.86 -7.47
CA ASN A 193 6.26 3.19 -7.67
C ASN A 193 6.63 4.46 -6.87
N THR A 194 7.57 4.35 -5.95
CA THR A 194 8.02 5.45 -5.07
C THR A 194 9.00 6.41 -5.75
N SER A 195 9.52 6.06 -6.93
CA SER A 195 10.68 6.74 -7.54
C SER A 195 10.37 7.87 -8.53
N SER A 196 9.10 8.19 -8.83
CA SER A 196 8.80 9.38 -9.63
C SER A 196 8.74 10.62 -8.75
N LYS A 197 9.87 11.33 -8.62
CA LYS A 197 9.82 12.77 -8.37
C LYS A 197 9.01 13.39 -9.51
N GLN A 198 8.00 14.18 -9.17
CA GLN A 198 7.39 15.12 -10.12
C GLN A 198 8.45 16.09 -10.62
#